data_AF-A0A0D7BGX7-F1
#
_entry.id   AF-A0A0D7BGX7-F1
#
_cell.length_a   1.000
_cell.length_b   1.000
_cell.length_c   1.000
_cell.angle_alpha   90.00
_cell.angle_beta   90.00
_cell.angle_gamma   90.00
#
_symmetry.space_group_name_H-M   'P 1'
#
loop_
_entity.id
_entity.type
_entity.pdbx_description
1 polymer ?
#
loop_
_entity_poly.entity_id
_entity_poly.type
_entity_poly.pdbx_seq_one_letter_code
_entity_poly.pdbx_strand_id
1 'polypeptide(L)'
;MSRCLRRVTQAVSIQRRNYAQAAVQLTKPSSSASPSAKKYSGPSAPAAAKAKDEAEERYDDNLYTVYQPRTVANRHKTAQGATTPQQEHLNSLFPGLTFSEDLSRRLLTHASHPAAAQGHNAQLTFIGRRVLESYLLLLLSSSPNLDATDDLAAISSHAINTYLLGEHVGRDWQIGRVLRWVPAVSHTTASTGGDLNLLDPKEGRSVGLYKVQGDTVAAVVGGVYREFGASTAHRLFHTRIVPHIINSLPERFREHANEMVTRMGGAKGPLPAPGQ
;
A
#
# COMPACT_ATOMS: atom_id res chain seq x y z
N MET A 1 -38.88 -19.39 -15.69
CA MET A 1 -37.74 -18.85 -14.90
C MET A 1 -37.32 -17.45 -15.40
N SER A 2 -38.19 -16.43 -15.32
CA SER A 2 -37.83 -15.07 -15.79
C SER A 2 -38.48 -13.92 -14.99
N ARG A 3 -38.92 -14.21 -13.76
CA ARG A 3 -39.53 -13.20 -12.85
C ARG A 3 -38.78 -13.02 -11.52
N CYS A 4 -37.73 -13.81 -11.26
CA CYS A 4 -36.96 -13.75 -10.01
C CYS A 4 -35.81 -12.71 -10.06
N LEU A 5 -35.27 -12.39 -11.24
CA LEU A 5 -34.12 -11.49 -11.40
C LEU A 5 -34.45 -9.99 -11.42
N ARG A 6 -35.74 -9.59 -11.43
CA ARG A 6 -36.14 -8.16 -11.40
C ARG A 6 -36.35 -7.57 -10.00
N ARG A 7 -36.35 -8.39 -8.94
CA ARG A 7 -36.56 -7.90 -7.56
C ARG A 7 -35.28 -7.51 -6.81
N VAL A 8 -34.11 -7.97 -7.26
CA VAL A 8 -32.83 -7.67 -6.58
C VAL A 8 -32.28 -6.28 -6.97
N THR A 9 -32.59 -5.78 -8.17
CA THR A 9 -32.13 -4.47 -8.64
C THR A 9 -32.91 -3.27 -8.06
N GLN A 10 -34.12 -3.49 -7.54
CA GLN A 10 -34.94 -2.41 -6.97
C GLN A 10 -34.63 -2.14 -5.48
N ALA A 11 -34.08 -3.11 -4.75
CA ALA A 11 -33.73 -2.95 -3.33
C ALA A 11 -32.45 -2.12 -3.12
N VAL A 12 -31.49 -2.18 -4.05
CA VAL A 12 -30.22 -1.44 -3.94
C VAL A 12 -30.37 0.06 -4.22
N SER A 13 -31.39 0.48 -4.99
CA SER A 13 -31.60 1.90 -5.31
C SER A 13 -32.29 2.70 -4.19
N ILE A 14 -33.10 2.03 -3.36
CA ILE A 14 -33.78 2.65 -2.21
C ILE A 14 -32.78 2.90 -1.06
N GLN A 15 -31.82 2.00 -0.85
CA GLN A 15 -30.83 2.13 0.22
C GLN A 15 -29.80 3.25 -0.04
N ARG A 16 -29.50 3.55 -1.31
CA ARG A 16 -28.61 4.68 -1.69
C ARG A 16 -29.26 6.07 -1.52
N ARG A 17 -30.58 6.19 -1.66
CA ARG A 17 -31.29 7.47 -1.44
C ARG A 17 -31.35 7.87 0.04
N ASN A 18 -31.43 6.91 0.94
CA ASN A 18 -31.54 7.19 2.37
C ASN A 18 -30.21 7.68 2.99
N TYR A 19 -29.06 7.25 2.47
CA TYR A 19 -27.76 7.72 2.95
C TYR A 19 -27.40 9.14 2.47
N ALA A 20 -27.84 9.53 1.26
CA ALA A 20 -27.60 10.89 0.75
C ALA A 20 -28.40 11.96 1.52
N GLN A 21 -29.60 11.63 2.03
CA GLN A 21 -30.42 12.57 2.81
C GLN A 21 -29.94 12.74 4.26
N ALA A 22 -29.28 11.73 4.85
CA ALA A 22 -28.69 11.83 6.18
C ALA A 22 -27.43 12.71 6.23
N ALA A 23 -26.63 12.72 5.14
CA ALA A 23 -25.41 13.53 5.06
C ALA A 23 -25.69 15.04 4.91
N VAL A 24 -26.83 15.43 4.32
CA VAL A 24 -27.23 16.83 4.14
C VAL A 24 -27.79 17.45 5.44
N GLN A 25 -28.19 16.65 6.43
CA GLN A 25 -28.71 17.18 7.70
C GLN A 25 -27.62 17.54 8.72
N LEU A 26 -26.36 17.12 8.50
CA LEU A 26 -25.23 17.41 9.39
C LEU A 26 -24.50 18.73 9.10
N THR A 27 -24.94 19.50 8.10
CA THR A 27 -24.34 20.79 7.72
C THR A 27 -25.24 22.00 8.03
N LYS A 28 -26.07 21.91 9.07
CA LYS A 28 -26.79 23.08 9.61
C LYS A 28 -26.03 23.70 10.80
N PRO A 29 -25.45 24.90 10.66
CA PRO A 29 -24.91 25.63 11.81
C PRO A 29 -26.05 26.16 12.69
N SER A 30 -25.95 25.87 13.99
CA SER A 30 -26.79 26.39 15.06
C SER A 30 -26.59 27.91 15.22
N SER A 31 -27.69 28.65 15.20
CA SER A 31 -27.76 30.08 15.50
C SER A 31 -27.85 30.34 17.00
N SER A 32 -26.92 31.10 17.58
CA SER A 32 -27.26 32.05 18.67
C SER A 32 -26.15 33.09 18.92
N ALA A 33 -26.61 34.34 19.06
CA ALA A 33 -26.04 35.49 19.77
C ALA A 33 -24.71 36.15 19.31
N SER A 34 -24.87 37.30 18.65
CA SER A 34 -23.97 38.48 18.66
C SER A 34 -24.14 39.27 19.98
N PRO A 35 -23.19 40.15 20.44
CA PRO A 35 -22.81 41.36 19.69
C PRO A 35 -21.38 41.94 19.89
N SER A 36 -20.81 42.53 18.84
CA SER A 36 -20.44 43.95 18.84
C SER A 36 -19.67 44.35 17.57
N ALA A 37 -20.10 45.47 17.00
CA ALA A 37 -19.68 46.02 15.73
C ALA A 37 -18.36 46.81 15.80
N LYS A 38 -17.51 46.67 14.78
CA LYS A 38 -16.70 47.78 14.26
C LYS A 38 -16.71 47.76 12.73
N LYS A 39 -17.17 48.89 12.17
CA LYS A 39 -17.29 49.22 10.75
C LYS A 39 -15.90 49.34 10.12
N TYR A 40 -15.70 48.72 8.95
CA TYR A 40 -14.73 49.18 7.96
C TYR A 40 -15.38 49.16 6.58
N SER A 41 -15.36 50.32 5.94
CA SER A 41 -15.84 50.62 4.59
C SER A 41 -14.86 50.10 3.53
N GLY A 42 -15.40 49.55 2.43
CA GLY A 42 -14.64 48.99 1.29
C GLY A 42 -13.88 50.02 0.43
N PRO A 43 -13.33 49.57 -0.70
CA PRO A 43 -14.10 49.70 -1.94
C PRO A 43 -14.12 48.45 -2.84
N SER A 44 -15.12 48.46 -3.72
CA SER A 44 -15.62 47.45 -4.65
C SER A 44 -14.74 47.15 -5.88
N ALA A 45 -14.73 45.89 -6.34
CA ALA A 45 -14.74 45.55 -7.77
C ALA A 45 -15.27 44.12 -8.03
N PRO A 46 -16.00 43.86 -9.13
CA PRO A 46 -16.74 42.61 -9.37
C PRO A 46 -16.13 41.74 -10.48
N ALA A 47 -15.79 40.47 -10.21
CA ALA A 47 -15.54 39.46 -11.25
C ALA A 47 -15.43 38.04 -10.64
N ALA A 48 -16.52 37.45 -10.14
CA ALA A 48 -16.47 36.07 -9.62
C ALA A 48 -17.82 35.32 -9.72
N ALA A 49 -18.59 35.55 -10.79
CA ALA A 49 -19.93 34.94 -10.95
C ALA A 49 -20.14 34.21 -12.30
N LYS A 50 -19.09 33.82 -13.02
CA LYS A 50 -19.21 33.08 -14.30
C LYS A 50 -18.29 31.87 -14.47
N ALA A 51 -17.82 31.28 -13.37
CA ALA A 51 -16.91 30.12 -13.43
C ALA A 51 -17.39 28.93 -12.57
N LYS A 52 -18.71 28.77 -12.40
CA LYS A 52 -19.28 27.70 -11.56
C LYS A 52 -20.24 26.73 -12.26
N ASP A 53 -20.55 26.93 -13.55
CA ASP A 53 -21.49 26.05 -14.28
C ASP A 53 -20.84 25.13 -15.34
N GLU A 54 -19.50 25.10 -15.46
CA GLU A 54 -18.81 24.26 -16.46
C GLU A 54 -17.88 23.18 -15.86
N ALA A 55 -17.92 22.96 -14.55
CA ALA A 55 -16.99 22.07 -13.84
C ALA A 55 -17.60 20.76 -13.32
N GLU A 56 -18.92 20.54 -13.43
CA GLU A 56 -19.60 19.34 -12.89
C GLU A 56 -19.96 18.26 -13.94
N GLU A 57 -19.72 18.48 -15.23
CA GLU A 57 -20.07 17.52 -16.31
C GLU A 57 -18.85 16.82 -16.93
N ARG A 58 -17.78 16.62 -16.15
CA ARG A 58 -16.53 15.99 -16.64
C ARG A 58 -15.93 14.96 -15.70
N TYR A 59 -16.78 14.21 -14.97
CA TYR A 59 -16.33 13.27 -13.94
C TYR A 59 -16.80 11.81 -14.09
N ASP A 60 -17.43 11.40 -15.20
CA ASP A 60 -17.96 10.04 -15.34
C ASP A 60 -17.51 9.24 -16.59
N ASP A 61 -16.55 9.73 -17.40
CA ASP A 61 -16.22 9.10 -18.69
C ASP A 61 -14.82 8.46 -18.78
N ASN A 62 -14.24 7.99 -17.66
CA ASN A 62 -12.93 7.32 -17.71
C ASN A 62 -12.75 6.10 -16.79
N LEU A 63 -13.84 5.42 -16.42
CA LEU A 63 -13.77 4.19 -15.60
C LEU A 63 -13.66 2.88 -16.41
N TYR A 64 -13.54 2.96 -17.74
CA TYR A 64 -13.47 1.81 -18.66
C TYR A 64 -12.37 1.96 -19.72
N THR A 65 -11.22 2.57 -19.39
CA THR A 65 -10.05 2.44 -20.28
C THR A 65 -9.55 0.99 -20.25
N VAL A 66 -9.98 0.27 -21.27
CA VAL A 66 -9.55 -1.07 -21.70
C VAL A 66 -8.06 -1.30 -21.40
N TYR A 67 -7.80 -2.39 -20.67
CA TYR A 67 -6.48 -2.97 -20.48
C TYR A 67 -5.93 -3.38 -21.86
N GLN A 68 -5.28 -2.46 -22.57
CA GLN A 68 -4.50 -2.84 -23.74
C GLN A 68 -3.17 -3.42 -23.23
N PRO A 69 -2.85 -4.69 -23.52
CA PRO A 69 -1.51 -5.19 -23.31
C PRO A 69 -0.59 -4.39 -24.23
N ARG A 70 0.14 -3.43 -23.67
CA ARG A 70 1.28 -2.81 -24.36
C ARG A 70 2.24 -3.95 -24.67
N THR A 71 2.28 -4.37 -25.93
CA THR A 71 3.37 -5.15 -26.46
C THR A 71 4.63 -4.30 -26.32
N VAL A 72 5.38 -4.57 -25.26
CA VAL A 72 6.69 -3.95 -25.01
C VAL A 72 7.63 -4.53 -26.06
N ALA A 73 7.63 -3.93 -27.25
CA ALA A 73 8.67 -4.17 -28.22
C ALA A 73 10.01 -3.78 -27.57
N ASN A 74 10.88 -4.79 -27.45
CA ASN A 74 12.22 -4.73 -26.89
C ASN A 74 12.98 -3.47 -27.31
N ARG A 75 13.21 -2.57 -26.36
CA ARG A 75 14.24 -1.55 -26.49
C ARG A 75 14.99 -1.37 -25.17
N HIS A 76 15.62 -2.45 -24.71
CA HIS A 76 16.71 -2.35 -23.75
C HIS A 76 18.03 -2.51 -24.51
N LYS A 77 18.63 -1.38 -24.89
CA LYS A 77 20.09 -1.33 -25.05
C LYS A 77 20.65 -1.44 -23.63
N THR A 78 21.03 -2.64 -23.25
CA THR A 78 21.76 -2.93 -22.01
C THR A 78 23.11 -2.26 -22.07
N ALA A 79 23.30 -1.19 -21.28
CA ALA A 79 24.62 -0.83 -20.80
C ALA A 79 25.05 -1.96 -19.85
N GLN A 80 25.81 -2.92 -20.37
CA GLN A 80 26.38 -4.00 -19.58
C GLN A 80 27.40 -3.42 -18.60
N GLY A 81 27.24 -3.66 -17.30
CA GLY A 81 28.38 -3.65 -16.38
C GLY A 81 28.08 -3.42 -14.89
N ALA A 82 27.26 -2.43 -14.54
CA ALA A 82 27.12 -2.01 -13.14
C ALA A 82 25.73 -2.34 -12.57
N THR A 83 25.69 -3.17 -11.53
CA THR A 83 24.49 -3.38 -10.73
C THR A 83 24.12 -2.10 -10.00
N THR A 84 22.84 -1.72 -10.04
CA THR A 84 22.38 -0.56 -9.26
C THR A 84 22.33 -0.90 -7.77
N PRO A 85 22.49 0.08 -6.86
CA PRO A 85 22.39 -0.16 -5.41
C PRO A 85 21.05 -0.80 -5.01
N GLN A 86 19.95 -0.43 -5.70
CA GLN A 86 18.63 -1.02 -5.50
C GLN A 86 18.61 -2.52 -5.83
N GLN A 87 19.23 -2.90 -6.95
CA GLN A 87 19.28 -4.28 -7.42
C GLN A 87 20.17 -5.14 -6.51
N GLU A 88 21.34 -4.63 -6.16
CA GLU A 88 22.26 -5.29 -5.24
C GLU A 88 21.59 -5.53 -3.88
N HIS A 89 20.89 -4.53 -3.35
CA HIS A 89 20.15 -4.64 -2.09
C HIS A 89 19.11 -5.75 -2.13
N LEU A 90 18.23 -5.79 -3.13
CA LEU A 90 17.19 -6.82 -3.23
C LEU A 90 17.76 -8.23 -3.45
N ASN A 91 18.80 -8.36 -4.29
CA ASN A 91 19.46 -9.66 -4.51
C ASN A 91 20.17 -10.16 -3.25
N SER A 92 20.74 -9.26 -2.43
CA SER A 92 21.34 -9.61 -1.14
C SER A 92 20.28 -10.02 -0.11
N LEU A 93 19.12 -9.35 -0.12
CA LEU A 93 18.03 -9.57 0.81
C LEU A 93 17.26 -10.88 0.54
N PHE A 94 17.19 -11.29 -0.73
CA PHE A 94 16.47 -12.49 -1.16
C PHE A 94 17.37 -13.44 -1.95
N PRO A 95 18.30 -14.16 -1.29
CA PRO A 95 19.12 -15.16 -1.94
C PRO A 95 18.26 -16.19 -2.69
N GLY A 96 18.64 -16.46 -3.94
CA GLY A 96 17.89 -17.35 -4.85
C GLY A 96 16.99 -16.61 -5.84
N LEU A 97 16.69 -15.33 -5.61
CA LEU A 97 15.98 -14.49 -6.58
C LEU A 97 16.96 -13.54 -7.27
N THR A 98 16.78 -13.36 -8.58
CA THR A 98 17.56 -12.40 -9.37
C THR A 98 16.62 -11.31 -9.88
N PHE A 99 16.68 -10.15 -9.24
CA PHE A 99 15.88 -8.99 -9.66
C PHE A 99 16.56 -8.29 -10.83
N SER A 100 15.77 -7.93 -11.85
CA SER A 100 16.24 -7.06 -12.93
C SER A 100 16.45 -5.62 -12.41
N GLU A 101 17.31 -4.86 -13.08
CA GLU A 101 17.56 -3.46 -12.74
C GLU A 101 16.27 -2.62 -12.77
N ASP A 102 15.47 -2.77 -13.83
CA ASP A 102 14.24 -2.00 -14.00
C ASP A 102 13.20 -2.34 -12.91
N LEU A 103 13.05 -3.62 -12.57
CA LEU A 103 12.15 -4.05 -11.50
C LEU A 103 12.62 -3.50 -10.16
N SER A 104 13.91 -3.63 -9.84
CA SER A 104 14.49 -3.17 -8.58
C SER A 104 14.31 -1.66 -8.39
N ARG A 105 14.58 -0.89 -9.45
CA ARG A 105 14.37 0.55 -9.48
C ARG A 105 12.91 0.92 -9.23
N ARG A 106 11.97 0.26 -9.91
CA ARG A 106 10.53 0.55 -9.75
C ARG A 106 10.02 0.18 -8.37
N LEU A 107 10.44 -0.97 -7.83
CA LEU A 107 10.09 -1.44 -6.49
C LEU A 107 10.50 -0.45 -5.41
N LEU A 108 11.72 0.07 -5.52
CA LEU A 108 12.34 0.98 -4.55
C LEU A 108 12.20 2.47 -4.93
N THR A 109 11.21 2.83 -5.76
CA THR A 109 10.88 4.23 -6.06
C THR A 109 9.43 4.52 -5.66
N HIS A 110 9.27 5.40 -4.67
CA HIS A 110 7.97 5.89 -4.24
C HIS A 110 7.46 7.01 -5.16
N ALA A 111 6.13 7.19 -5.24
CA ALA A 111 5.48 8.19 -6.09
C ALA A 111 5.86 9.64 -5.74
N SER A 112 6.33 9.91 -4.52
CA SER A 112 6.78 11.25 -4.11
C SER A 112 8.15 11.65 -4.67
N HIS A 113 8.92 10.73 -5.22
CA HIS A 113 10.25 11.02 -5.75
C HIS A 113 10.19 11.55 -7.20
N PRO A 114 11.02 12.52 -7.62
CA PRO A 114 11.02 13.02 -9.00
C PRO A 114 11.24 11.94 -10.08
N ALA A 115 12.03 10.91 -9.77
CA ALA A 115 12.25 9.77 -10.66
C ALA A 115 11.01 8.88 -10.87
N ALA A 116 9.92 9.08 -10.13
CA ALA A 116 8.67 8.32 -10.26
C ALA A 116 8.06 8.43 -11.67
N ALA A 117 8.38 9.49 -12.43
CA ALA A 117 7.99 9.64 -13.83
C ALA A 117 8.50 8.49 -14.73
N GLN A 118 9.59 7.82 -14.33
CA GLN A 118 10.16 6.66 -15.04
C GLN A 118 9.58 5.32 -14.56
N GLY A 119 8.64 5.36 -13.61
CA GLY A 119 8.05 4.20 -12.95
C GLY A 119 8.23 4.28 -11.44
N HIS A 120 7.18 3.92 -10.72
CA HIS A 120 7.14 3.87 -9.25
C HIS A 120 6.38 2.63 -8.78
N ASN A 121 6.39 2.40 -7.49
CA ASN A 121 5.93 1.14 -6.90
C ASN A 121 4.42 1.01 -6.67
N ALA A 122 3.58 1.98 -7.04
CA ALA A 122 2.17 1.98 -6.63
C ALA A 122 1.36 0.79 -7.17
N GLN A 123 1.55 0.42 -8.45
CA GLN A 123 0.87 -0.73 -9.03
C GLN A 123 1.30 -2.05 -8.35
N LEU A 124 2.60 -2.19 -8.09
CA LEU A 124 3.14 -3.37 -7.40
C LEU A 124 2.69 -3.41 -5.94
N THR A 125 2.58 -2.25 -5.29
CA THR A 125 2.02 -2.10 -3.93
C THR A 125 0.59 -2.61 -3.89
N PHE A 126 -0.25 -2.21 -4.85
CA PHE A 126 -1.64 -2.65 -4.95
C PHE A 126 -1.77 -4.17 -5.07
N ILE A 127 -0.95 -4.79 -5.93
CA ILE A 127 -0.90 -6.25 -6.08
C ILE A 127 -0.42 -6.90 -4.78
N GLY A 128 0.68 -6.40 -4.22
CA GLY A 128 1.29 -6.95 -3.02
C GLY A 128 0.37 -6.92 -1.79
N ARG A 129 -0.41 -5.85 -1.61
CA ARG A 129 -1.40 -5.78 -0.53
C ARG A 129 -2.43 -6.91 -0.62
N ARG A 130 -2.94 -7.20 -1.83
CA ARG A 130 -3.86 -8.32 -2.07
C ARG A 130 -3.21 -9.68 -1.83
N VAL A 131 -1.96 -9.83 -2.25
CA VAL A 131 -1.17 -11.07 -2.05
C VAL A 131 -0.94 -11.33 -0.56
N LEU A 132 -0.51 -10.30 0.20
CA LEU A 132 -0.32 -10.36 1.64
C LEU A 132 -1.62 -10.72 2.38
N GLU A 133 -2.72 -10.03 2.06
CA GLU A 133 -4.02 -10.29 2.65
C GLU A 133 -4.50 -11.71 2.35
N SER A 134 -4.37 -12.16 1.10
CA SER A 134 -4.78 -13.51 0.69
C SER A 134 -3.99 -14.60 1.44
N TYR A 135 -2.66 -14.47 1.52
CA TYR A 135 -1.83 -15.46 2.23
C TYR A 135 -2.02 -15.44 3.73
N LEU A 136 -2.26 -14.27 4.33
CA LEU A 136 -2.60 -14.19 5.75
C LEU A 136 -3.96 -14.84 6.02
N LEU A 137 -4.98 -14.55 5.21
CA LEU A 137 -6.30 -15.18 5.37
C LEU A 137 -6.23 -16.70 5.18
N LEU A 138 -5.42 -17.21 4.25
CA LEU A 138 -5.19 -18.64 4.09
C LEU A 138 -4.49 -19.25 5.32
N LEU A 139 -3.48 -18.57 5.86
CA LEU A 139 -2.79 -18.98 7.08
C LEU A 139 -3.79 -19.09 8.26
N LEU A 140 -4.58 -18.04 8.49
CA LEU A 140 -5.59 -18.00 9.55
C LEU A 140 -6.67 -19.07 9.35
N SER A 141 -7.16 -19.22 8.11
CA SER A 141 -8.20 -20.20 7.76
C SER A 141 -7.73 -21.66 7.93
N SER A 142 -6.41 -21.89 7.82
CA SER A 142 -5.82 -23.22 8.01
C SER A 142 -5.51 -23.55 9.47
N SER A 143 -5.69 -22.61 10.39
CA SER A 143 -5.35 -22.80 11.79
C SER A 143 -6.36 -23.71 12.48
N PRO A 144 -5.91 -24.70 13.27
CA PRO A 144 -6.82 -25.51 14.08
C PRO A 144 -7.53 -24.70 15.18
N ASN A 145 -7.05 -23.48 15.47
CA ASN A 145 -7.58 -22.60 16.52
C ASN A 145 -8.56 -21.54 15.98
N LEU A 146 -9.02 -21.67 14.73
CA LEU A 146 -10.00 -20.78 14.14
C LEU A 146 -11.38 -21.01 14.78
N ASP A 147 -11.97 -19.94 15.31
CA ASP A 147 -13.35 -19.96 15.84
C ASP A 147 -14.32 -19.23 14.88
N ALA A 148 -15.60 -19.62 14.90
CA ALA A 148 -16.63 -18.99 14.07
C ALA A 148 -16.90 -17.52 14.42
N THR A 149 -16.53 -17.08 15.63
CA THR A 149 -16.65 -15.69 16.10
C THR A 149 -15.49 -14.80 15.65
N ASP A 150 -14.48 -15.36 14.97
CA ASP A 150 -13.28 -14.62 14.60
C ASP A 150 -13.50 -13.69 13.40
N ASP A 151 -13.27 -12.39 13.64
CA ASP A 151 -13.23 -11.40 12.57
C ASP A 151 -11.85 -11.42 11.87
N LEU A 152 -11.73 -12.30 10.87
CA LEU A 152 -10.52 -12.43 10.06
C LEU A 152 -10.16 -11.15 9.30
N ALA A 153 -11.15 -10.32 8.95
CA ALA A 153 -10.89 -9.06 8.25
C ALA A 153 -10.25 -8.04 9.19
N ALA A 154 -10.74 -7.92 10.43
CA ALA A 154 -10.13 -7.08 11.45
C ALA A 154 -8.71 -7.55 11.82
N ILE A 155 -8.52 -8.87 12.01
CA ILE A 155 -7.19 -9.44 12.29
C ILE A 155 -6.22 -9.15 11.14
N SER A 156 -6.64 -9.39 9.90
CA SER A 156 -5.82 -9.12 8.71
C SER A 156 -5.45 -7.64 8.59
N SER A 157 -6.45 -6.75 8.67
CA SER A 157 -6.23 -5.29 8.60
C SER A 157 -5.25 -4.78 9.64
N HIS A 158 -5.27 -5.35 10.85
CA HIS A 158 -4.33 -5.04 11.91
C HIS A 158 -2.93 -5.62 11.63
N ALA A 159 -2.83 -6.93 11.37
CA ALA A 159 -1.55 -7.63 11.30
C ALA A 159 -0.66 -7.18 10.13
N ILE A 160 -1.26 -6.88 8.97
CA ILE A 160 -0.54 -6.36 7.80
C ILE A 160 -0.78 -4.86 7.59
N ASN A 161 -1.04 -4.12 8.67
CA ASN A 161 -1.14 -2.67 8.62
C ASN A 161 0.13 -2.06 8.00
N THR A 162 -0.03 -1.14 7.05
CA THR A 162 1.10 -0.55 6.30
C THR A 162 2.17 0.05 7.22
N TYR A 163 1.79 0.69 8.32
CA TYR A 163 2.78 1.26 9.25
C TYR A 163 3.55 0.18 10.00
N LEU A 164 2.89 -0.89 10.45
CA LEU A 164 3.54 -2.02 11.12
C LEU A 164 4.48 -2.77 10.16
N LEU A 165 4.06 -2.95 8.90
CA LEU A 165 4.94 -3.50 7.87
C LEU A 165 6.18 -2.63 7.67
N GLY A 166 6.03 -1.30 7.59
CA GLY A 166 7.19 -0.42 7.47
C GLY A 166 8.10 -0.45 8.69
N GLU A 167 7.51 -0.39 9.88
CA GLU A 167 8.24 -0.33 11.16
C GLU A 167 8.99 -1.62 11.48
N HIS A 168 8.40 -2.79 11.22
CA HIS A 168 8.99 -4.09 11.54
C HIS A 168 9.70 -4.71 10.34
N VAL A 169 9.01 -4.87 9.20
CA VAL A 169 9.60 -5.52 8.01
C VAL A 169 10.51 -4.55 7.27
N GLY A 170 10.04 -3.33 7.00
CA GLY A 170 10.77 -2.35 6.21
C GLY A 170 12.08 -1.90 6.86
N ARG A 171 12.06 -1.76 8.20
CA ARG A 171 13.25 -1.49 9.01
C ARG A 171 14.24 -2.63 8.96
N ASP A 172 13.81 -3.88 9.20
CA ASP A 172 14.69 -5.05 9.21
C ASP A 172 15.29 -5.31 7.83
N TRP A 173 14.54 -5.05 6.76
CA TRP A 173 15.02 -5.12 5.38
C TRP A 173 15.85 -3.90 4.97
N GLN A 174 16.02 -2.91 5.86
CA GLN A 174 16.75 -1.67 5.63
C GLN A 174 16.31 -0.93 4.34
N ILE A 175 15.03 -0.99 4.00
CA ILE A 175 14.48 -0.38 2.77
C ILE A 175 14.80 1.12 2.72
N GLY A 176 14.76 1.80 3.86
CA GLY A 176 14.99 3.25 3.95
C GLY A 176 16.34 3.70 3.39
N ARG A 177 17.36 2.82 3.34
CA ARG A 177 18.70 3.15 2.82
C ARG A 177 18.76 3.28 1.30
N VAL A 178 17.92 2.52 0.59
CA VAL A 178 17.97 2.41 -0.88
C VAL A 178 16.71 2.94 -1.57
N LEU A 179 15.67 3.22 -0.79
CA LEU A 179 14.39 3.75 -1.22
C LEU A 179 14.54 5.20 -1.73
N ARG A 180 14.05 5.44 -2.94
CA ARG A 180 13.94 6.76 -3.53
C ARG A 180 12.57 7.35 -3.17
N TRP A 181 12.57 8.31 -2.26
CA TRP A 181 11.35 9.00 -1.80
C TRP A 181 11.69 10.42 -1.34
N VAL A 182 10.67 11.26 -1.21
CA VAL A 182 10.75 12.60 -0.63
C VAL A 182 9.82 12.68 0.59
N PRO A 183 10.30 13.14 1.77
CA PRO A 183 9.49 13.27 2.96
C PRO A 183 8.44 14.38 2.83
N ALA A 184 7.32 14.23 3.54
CA ALA A 184 6.24 15.22 3.52
C ALA A 184 6.63 16.54 4.22
N VAL A 185 7.58 16.48 5.17
CA VAL A 185 8.05 17.64 5.93
C VAL A 185 9.55 17.81 5.68
N SER A 186 9.95 18.99 5.17
CA SER A 186 11.31 19.26 4.69
C SER A 186 12.36 19.48 5.79
N HIS A 187 11.95 19.69 7.04
CA HIS A 187 12.86 20.13 8.11
C HIS A 187 13.71 19.00 8.72
N THR A 188 13.38 17.74 8.46
CA THR A 188 13.98 16.59 9.17
C THR A 188 15.30 16.09 8.58
N THR A 189 15.60 16.45 7.32
CA THR A 189 16.79 15.94 6.60
C THR A 189 18.11 16.58 7.05
N ALA A 190 18.05 17.72 7.75
CA ALA A 190 19.24 18.43 8.22
C ALA A 190 19.93 17.75 9.41
N SER A 191 19.17 17.03 10.26
CA SER A 191 19.66 16.51 11.55
C SER A 191 20.35 15.15 11.46
N THR A 192 19.99 14.32 10.47
CA THR A 192 20.42 12.91 10.35
C THR A 192 21.52 12.67 9.32
N GLY A 193 22.11 13.72 8.74
CA GLY A 193 23.12 13.57 7.68
C GLY A 193 22.61 12.82 6.45
N GLY A 194 21.29 12.77 6.26
CA GLY A 194 20.63 12.04 5.17
C GLY A 194 20.31 10.57 5.44
N ASP A 195 20.79 9.95 6.53
CA ASP A 195 20.41 8.57 6.88
C ASP A 195 19.15 8.54 7.76
N LEU A 196 18.00 8.44 7.09
CA LEU A 196 16.69 8.44 7.73
C LEU A 196 16.40 7.18 8.55
N ASN A 197 17.24 6.13 8.50
CA ASN A 197 17.10 4.95 9.37
C ASN A 197 17.63 5.20 10.78
N LEU A 198 18.36 6.30 10.99
CA LEU A 198 18.82 6.75 12.30
C LEU A 198 17.81 7.66 13.01
N LEU A 199 16.68 7.97 12.36
CA LEU A 199 15.61 8.74 12.99
C LEU A 199 15.05 7.99 14.19
N ASP A 200 14.76 8.74 15.27
CA ASP A 200 13.99 8.22 16.39
C ASP A 200 12.62 7.70 15.86
N PRO A 201 12.08 6.56 16.35
CA PRO A 201 10.82 6.03 15.83
C PRO A 201 9.64 7.01 15.83
N LYS A 202 9.61 7.97 16.75
CA LYS A 202 8.60 9.04 16.77
C LYS A 202 8.77 10.00 15.59
N GLU A 203 10.01 10.35 15.27
CA GLU A 203 10.33 11.20 14.12
C GLU A 203 10.05 10.48 12.80
N GLY A 204 10.41 9.19 12.69
CA GLY A 204 10.11 8.34 11.53
C GLY A 204 8.61 8.29 11.19
N ARG A 205 7.74 8.24 12.21
CA ARG A 205 6.28 8.33 12.02
C ARG A 205 5.85 9.70 11.51
N SER A 206 6.40 10.77 12.08
CA SER A 206 6.03 12.15 11.70
C SER A 206 6.36 12.49 10.24
N VAL A 207 7.46 11.96 9.69
CA VAL A 207 7.86 12.20 8.29
C VAL A 207 7.20 11.26 7.30
N GLY A 208 6.42 10.28 7.76
CA GLY A 208 5.75 9.28 6.93
C GLY A 208 6.63 8.14 6.45
N LEU A 209 7.84 7.97 7.02
CA LEU A 209 8.80 6.95 6.56
C LEU A 209 8.22 5.54 6.63
N TYR A 210 7.61 5.16 7.77
CA TYR A 210 7.05 3.81 7.93
C TYR A 210 5.88 3.54 6.98
N LYS A 211 5.10 4.56 6.61
CA LYS A 211 4.07 4.39 5.59
C LYS A 211 4.70 4.03 4.25
N VAL A 212 5.71 4.80 3.82
CA VAL A 212 6.39 4.58 2.53
C VAL A 212 7.17 3.26 2.51
N GLN A 213 7.82 2.91 3.62
CA GLN A 213 8.49 1.61 3.76
C GLN A 213 7.49 0.45 3.69
N GLY A 214 6.34 0.55 4.38
CA GLY A 214 5.30 -0.47 4.32
C GLY A 214 4.71 -0.65 2.92
N ASP A 215 4.49 0.45 2.19
CA ASP A 215 4.08 0.40 0.78
C ASP A 215 5.14 -0.29 -0.07
N THR A 216 6.42 -0.02 0.21
CA THR A 216 7.54 -0.65 -0.49
C THR A 216 7.65 -2.15 -0.17
N VAL A 217 7.42 -2.57 1.07
CA VAL A 217 7.35 -4.00 1.45
C VAL A 217 6.25 -4.70 0.65
N ALA A 218 5.05 -4.11 0.60
CA ALA A 218 3.97 -4.65 -0.23
C ALA A 218 4.39 -4.68 -1.71
N ALA A 219 5.01 -3.62 -2.24
CA ALA A 219 5.48 -3.61 -3.61
C ALA A 219 6.46 -4.74 -3.91
N VAL A 220 7.41 -5.02 -3.03
CA VAL A 220 8.36 -6.13 -3.17
C VAL A 220 7.61 -7.46 -3.26
N VAL A 221 6.65 -7.71 -2.37
CA VAL A 221 5.80 -8.92 -2.43
C VAL A 221 5.03 -9.00 -3.76
N GLY A 222 4.46 -7.89 -4.23
CA GLY A 222 3.76 -7.83 -5.51
C GLY A 222 4.68 -8.03 -6.72
N GLY A 223 5.90 -7.51 -6.66
CA GLY A 223 6.95 -7.74 -7.67
C GLY A 223 7.38 -9.20 -7.71
N VAL A 224 7.58 -9.82 -6.54
CA VAL A 224 7.94 -11.23 -6.44
C VAL A 224 6.82 -12.11 -6.96
N TYR A 225 5.57 -11.81 -6.61
CA TYR A 225 4.40 -12.52 -7.14
C TYR A 225 4.32 -12.44 -8.67
N ARG A 226 4.57 -11.25 -9.23
CA ARG A 226 4.47 -11.02 -10.68
C ARG A 226 5.62 -11.65 -11.47
N GLU A 227 6.85 -11.57 -10.96
CA GLU A 227 8.06 -12.00 -11.69
C GLU A 227 8.43 -13.46 -11.42
N PHE A 228 8.33 -13.89 -10.15
CA PHE A 228 8.77 -15.22 -9.70
C PHE A 228 7.60 -16.16 -9.35
N GLY A 229 6.36 -15.69 -9.47
CA GLY A 229 5.14 -16.49 -9.31
C GLY A 229 4.61 -16.60 -7.88
N ALA A 230 3.40 -17.16 -7.77
CA ALA A 230 2.65 -17.27 -6.52
C ALA A 230 3.34 -18.16 -5.47
N SER A 231 3.91 -19.30 -5.87
CA SER A 231 4.58 -20.22 -4.94
C SER A 231 5.77 -19.57 -4.23
N THR A 232 6.57 -18.79 -4.98
CA THR A 232 7.70 -18.04 -4.45
C THR A 232 7.24 -16.93 -3.50
N ALA A 233 6.21 -16.17 -3.88
CA ALA A 233 5.64 -15.14 -3.03
C ALA A 233 5.02 -15.70 -1.74
N HIS A 234 4.35 -16.85 -1.82
CA HIS A 234 3.78 -17.54 -0.65
C HIS A 234 4.89 -17.98 0.32
N ARG A 235 5.99 -18.52 -0.19
CA ARG A 235 7.13 -18.86 0.65
C ARG A 235 7.79 -17.61 1.25
N LEU A 236 7.95 -16.55 0.46
CA LEU A 236 8.45 -15.27 0.96
C LEU A 236 7.57 -14.71 2.09
N PHE A 237 6.25 -14.82 1.98
CA PHE A 237 5.32 -14.42 3.05
C PHE A 237 5.62 -15.16 4.37
N HIS A 238 5.62 -16.49 4.37
CA HIS A 238 5.87 -17.28 5.58
C HIS A 238 7.29 -17.09 6.13
N THR A 239 8.28 -16.95 5.26
CA THR A 239 9.69 -16.94 5.69
C THR A 239 10.28 -15.56 5.88
N ARG A 240 9.65 -14.47 5.41
CA ARG A 240 10.21 -13.10 5.49
C ARG A 240 9.21 -12.05 5.99
N ILE A 241 7.91 -12.35 6.05
CA ILE A 241 6.89 -11.42 6.57
C ILE A 241 6.35 -11.90 7.91
N VAL A 242 5.83 -13.12 7.98
CA VAL A 242 5.22 -13.70 9.19
C VAL A 242 6.11 -13.57 10.44
N PRO A 243 7.44 -13.82 10.39
CA PRO A 243 8.31 -13.68 11.56
C PRO A 243 8.27 -12.28 12.21
N HIS A 244 8.00 -11.24 11.42
CA HIS A 244 7.98 -9.84 11.89
C HIS A 244 6.59 -9.38 12.33
N ILE A 245 5.52 -10.03 11.86
CA ILE A 245 4.13 -9.65 12.18
C ILE A 245 3.47 -10.58 13.21
N ILE A 246 4.18 -11.61 13.68
CA ILE A 246 3.60 -12.63 14.57
C ILE A 246 3.04 -12.05 15.87
N ASN A 247 3.69 -11.03 16.43
CA ASN A 247 3.22 -10.36 17.64
C ASN A 247 1.96 -9.52 17.41
N SER A 248 1.68 -9.16 16.16
CA SER A 248 0.45 -8.48 15.74
C SER A 248 -0.71 -9.44 15.52
N LEU A 249 -0.48 -10.76 15.56
CA LEU A 249 -1.54 -11.76 15.52
C LEU A 249 -2.11 -12.01 16.93
N PRO A 250 -3.41 -12.36 17.04
CA PRO A 250 -3.97 -12.88 18.29
C PRO A 250 -3.19 -14.10 18.78
N GLU A 251 -3.02 -14.21 20.09
CA GLU A 251 -2.17 -15.23 20.74
C GLU A 251 -2.43 -16.65 20.19
N ARG A 252 -3.70 -17.05 20.06
CA ARG A 252 -4.09 -18.38 19.60
C ARG A 252 -3.61 -18.76 18.19
N PHE A 253 -3.29 -17.78 17.34
CA PHE A 253 -2.78 -18.04 15.98
C PHE A 253 -1.25 -18.06 15.91
N ARG A 254 -0.55 -17.59 16.95
CA ARG A 254 0.91 -17.42 16.91
C ARG A 254 1.65 -18.75 16.82
N GLU A 255 1.21 -19.76 17.56
CA GLU A 255 1.81 -21.10 17.52
C GLU A 255 1.73 -21.70 16.12
N HIS A 256 0.53 -21.77 15.53
CA HIS A 256 0.34 -22.26 14.15
C HIS A 256 1.14 -21.45 13.12
N ALA A 257 1.19 -20.12 13.27
CA ALA A 257 2.01 -19.27 12.41
C ALA A 257 3.50 -19.64 12.49
N ASN A 258 4.06 -19.80 13.70
CA ASN A 258 5.44 -20.25 13.91
C ASN A 258 5.71 -21.64 13.34
N GLU A 259 4.76 -22.56 13.47
CA GLU A 259 4.86 -23.88 12.84
C GLU A 259 4.95 -23.77 11.32
N MET A 260 4.12 -22.93 10.68
CA MET A 260 4.19 -22.71 9.23
C MET A 260 5.53 -22.09 8.82
N VAL A 261 6.03 -21.11 9.58
CA VAL A 261 7.37 -20.52 9.34
C VAL A 261 8.44 -21.61 9.42
N THR A 262 8.41 -22.44 10.45
CA THR A 262 9.38 -23.54 10.66
C THR A 262 9.32 -24.55 9.52
N ARG A 263 8.11 -24.98 9.13
CA ARG A 263 7.86 -25.91 8.03
C ARG A 263 8.37 -25.39 6.68
N MET A 264 8.37 -24.06 6.49
CA MET A 264 8.87 -23.41 5.28
C MET A 264 10.38 -23.14 5.29
N GLY A 265 11.10 -23.56 6.34
CA GLY A 265 12.55 -23.42 6.47
C GLY A 265 13.00 -22.23 7.35
N GLY A 266 12.11 -21.66 8.15
CA GLY A 266 12.40 -20.56 9.07
C GLY A 266 12.52 -19.19 8.39
N ALA A 267 12.93 -18.18 9.16
CA ALA A 267 13.06 -16.79 8.69
C ALA A 267 14.07 -16.58 7.55
N LYS A 268 14.90 -17.59 7.27
CA LYS A 268 15.88 -17.60 6.17
C LYS A 268 15.68 -18.76 5.20
N GLY A 269 14.51 -19.40 5.22
CA GLY A 269 14.18 -20.51 4.34
C GLY A 269 14.42 -20.17 2.86
N PRO A 270 14.85 -21.14 2.03
CA PRO A 270 15.22 -20.91 0.64
C PRO A 270 14.01 -20.45 -0.18
N LEU A 271 14.17 -19.49 -1.09
CA LEU A 271 13.11 -19.10 -2.02
C LEU A 271 13.28 -19.89 -3.32
N PRO A 272 12.25 -20.62 -3.79
CA PRO A 272 12.37 -21.41 -5.02
C PRO A 272 12.60 -20.49 -6.21
N ALA A 273 13.49 -20.88 -7.11
CA ALA A 273 13.63 -20.22 -8.39
C ALA A 273 12.36 -20.47 -9.24
N PRO A 274 11.97 -19.54 -10.12
CA PRO A 274 10.86 -19.76 -11.04
C PRO A 274 11.11 -21.01 -11.89
N GLY A 275 10.16 -21.94 -11.90
CA GLY A 275 10.20 -23.15 -12.75
C GLY A 275 10.76 -24.42 -12.11
N GLN A 276 10.95 -24.46 -10.79
CA GLN A 276 11.21 -25.69 -10.02
C GLN A 276 10.00 -26.15 -9.21
#